data_AF-I3SY44-F1
#
_entry.id   AF-I3SY44-F1
#
_cell.length_a   1.000
_cell.length_b   1.000
_cell.length_c   1.000
_cell.angle_alpha   90.00
_cell.angle_beta   90.00
_cell.angle_gamma   90.00
#
_symmetry.space_group_name_H-M   'P 1'
#
loop_
_entity.id
_entity.type
_entity.pdbx_description
1 polymer ?
#
loop_
_entity_poly.entity_id
_entity_poly.type
_entity_poly.pdbx_seq_one_letter_code
_entity_poly.pdbx_strand_id
1 'polypeptide(L)'
;MKPSSAFSALVLLMLLVSASEAAISCSDVIKDLKPCVSYLVSGSGKPPGACCSGAKALASAVSTSEDKKAACNCIKSTAKSIKMNSQLAKALPGNCGINVPINVSPDADCSKVG
;
A
#
# COMPACT_ATOMS: atom_id res chain seq x y z
N MET A 1 -26.97 9.44 45.80
CA MET A 1 -25.77 9.11 45.00
C MET A 1 -25.89 9.88 43.68
N LYS A 2 -25.08 10.91 43.48
CA LYS A 2 -25.03 11.69 42.23
C LYS A 2 -24.00 11.02 41.32
N PRO A 3 -24.36 10.56 40.11
CA PRO A 3 -23.37 10.01 39.20
C PRO A 3 -22.43 11.15 38.78
N SER A 4 -21.15 11.01 39.17
CA SER A 4 -20.10 11.98 38.86
C SER A 4 -19.92 12.11 37.36
N SER A 5 -20.03 13.35 36.87
CA SER A 5 -19.86 13.80 35.48
C SER A 5 -18.53 13.43 34.81
N ALA A 6 -17.61 12.78 35.53
CA ALA A 6 -16.32 12.32 35.03
C ALA A 6 -16.43 11.08 34.11
N PHE A 7 -17.45 10.23 34.28
CA PHE A 7 -17.61 9.03 33.45
C PHE A 7 -18.07 9.35 32.01
N SER A 8 -18.79 10.45 31.80
CA SER A 8 -19.29 10.80 30.46
C SER A 8 -18.21 11.37 29.55
N ALA A 9 -17.15 11.97 30.10
CA ALA A 9 -16.06 12.54 29.30
C ALA A 9 -15.13 11.47 28.73
N LEU A 10 -14.94 10.35 29.45
CA LEU A 10 -14.03 9.28 29.02
C LEU A 10 -14.59 8.47 27.83
N VAL A 11 -15.91 8.32 27.74
CA VAL A 11 -16.57 7.61 26.63
C VAL A 11 -16.53 8.43 25.33
N LEU A 12 -16.59 9.77 25.42
CA LEU A 12 -16.50 10.67 24.26
C LEU A 12 -15.09 10.74 23.65
N LEU A 13 -14.04 10.49 24.43
CA LEU A 13 -12.64 10.44 23.93
C LEU A 13 -12.31 9.13 23.19
N MET A 14 -13.03 8.03 23.44
CA MET A 14 -12.83 6.75 22.73
C MET A 14 -13.48 6.71 21.34
N LEU A 15 -14.41 7.63 21.05
CA LEU A 15 -15.11 7.71 19.76
C LEU A 15 -14.31 8.43 18.66
N LEU A 16 -13.10 8.90 18.95
CA LEU A 16 -12.23 9.60 18.00
C LEU A 16 -11.20 8.69 17.32
N VAL A 17 -11.25 7.37 17.55
CA VAL A 17 -10.56 6.43 16.67
C VAL A 17 -11.49 6.14 15.50
N SER A 18 -11.46 7.00 14.49
CA SER A 18 -11.93 6.63 13.17
C SER A 18 -11.11 5.41 12.76
N ALA A 19 -11.67 4.21 12.88
CA ALA A 19 -11.15 3.06 12.18
C ALA A 19 -11.46 3.31 10.69
N SER A 20 -10.65 4.15 10.05
CA SER A 20 -10.72 4.39 8.63
C SER A 20 -10.48 3.05 7.94
N GLU A 21 -11.52 2.44 7.40
CA GLU A 21 -11.35 1.25 6.57
C GLU A 21 -10.60 1.67 5.30
N ALA A 22 -9.63 0.86 4.86
CA ALA A 22 -8.92 1.14 3.62
C ALA A 22 -9.92 1.10 2.45
N ALA A 23 -9.92 2.15 1.63
CA ALA A 23 -10.77 2.24 0.44
C ALA A 23 -10.24 1.34 -0.70
N ILE A 24 -8.95 0.97 -0.63
CA ILE A 24 -8.27 0.13 -1.62
C ILE A 24 -8.37 -1.36 -1.25
N SER A 25 -8.83 -2.18 -2.19
CA SER A 25 -8.80 -3.64 -2.06
C SER A 25 -7.55 -4.26 -2.68
N CYS A 26 -7.22 -5.50 -2.30
CA CYS A 26 -6.09 -6.22 -2.91
C CYS A 26 -6.34 -6.51 -4.41
N SER A 27 -7.60 -6.67 -4.82
CA SER A 27 -7.95 -6.82 -6.23
C SER A 27 -7.60 -5.58 -7.05
N ASP A 28 -7.78 -4.38 -6.48
CA ASP A 28 -7.41 -3.12 -7.13
C ASP A 28 -5.88 -3.00 -7.30
N VAL A 29 -5.15 -3.35 -6.24
CA VAL A 29 -3.67 -3.40 -6.25
C VAL A 29 -3.16 -4.36 -7.34
N ILE A 30 -3.72 -5.57 -7.39
CA ILE A 30 -3.34 -6.58 -8.39
C ILE A 30 -3.71 -6.09 -9.80
N LYS A 31 -4.89 -5.49 -9.99
CA LYS A 31 -5.31 -4.92 -11.28
C LYS A 31 -4.30 -3.89 -11.78
N ASP A 32 -3.87 -3.00 -10.90
CA ASP A 32 -2.95 -1.91 -11.25
C ASP A 32 -1.51 -2.41 -11.48
N LEU A 33 -1.06 -3.43 -10.74
CA LEU A 33 0.29 -3.98 -10.85
C LEU A 33 0.41 -5.16 -11.82
N LYS A 34 -0.69 -5.72 -12.33
CA LYS A 34 -0.68 -6.82 -13.31
C LYS A 34 0.24 -6.56 -14.51
N PRO A 35 0.27 -5.36 -15.12
CA PRO A 35 1.18 -5.07 -16.24
C PRO A 35 2.66 -5.08 -15.85
N CYS A 36 2.97 -5.03 -14.56
CA CYS A 36 4.34 -5.03 -14.03
C CYS A 36 4.90 -6.43 -13.77
N VAL A 37 4.08 -7.49 -13.79
CA VAL A 37 4.50 -8.83 -13.31
C VAL A 37 5.77 -9.33 -14.01
N SER A 38 5.83 -9.29 -15.34
CA SER A 38 7.03 -9.73 -16.07
C SER A 38 8.28 -8.91 -15.71
N TYR A 39 8.11 -7.59 -15.53
CA TYR A 39 9.20 -6.73 -15.08
C TYR A 39 9.65 -7.08 -13.66
N LEU A 40 8.69 -7.27 -12.76
CA LEU A 40 8.93 -7.53 -11.34
C LEU A 40 9.55 -8.90 -11.06
N VAL A 41 9.48 -9.84 -12.01
CA VAL A 41 10.07 -11.19 -11.88
C VAL A 41 11.45 -11.28 -12.52
N SER A 42 11.60 -10.80 -13.77
CA SER A 42 12.81 -11.01 -14.56
C SER A 42 13.17 -9.84 -15.47
N GLY A 43 12.57 -8.68 -15.27
CA GLY A 43 12.83 -7.48 -16.05
C GLY A 43 14.22 -6.90 -15.85
N SER A 44 14.53 -5.90 -16.67
CA SER A 44 15.74 -5.08 -16.56
C SER A 44 15.47 -3.70 -17.13
N GLY A 45 16.31 -2.72 -16.79
CA GLY A 45 16.18 -1.36 -17.30
C GLY A 45 14.83 -0.71 -17.00
N LYS A 46 14.26 -0.02 -18.00
CA LYS A 46 13.01 0.73 -17.87
C LYS A 46 11.78 -0.21 -17.93
N PRO A 47 10.85 -0.12 -16.96
CA PRO A 47 9.60 -0.87 -16.99
C PRO A 47 8.73 -0.52 -18.21
N PRO A 48 7.82 -1.43 -18.63
CA PRO A 48 6.82 -1.14 -19.65
C PRO A 48 5.98 0.09 -19.31
N GLY A 49 5.57 0.87 -20.30
CA GLY A 49 4.75 2.07 -20.08
C GLY A 49 3.43 1.78 -19.34
N ALA A 50 2.78 0.67 -19.67
CA ALA A 50 1.57 0.21 -18.97
C ALA A 50 1.83 -0.12 -17.50
N CYS A 51 3.00 -0.70 -17.18
CA CYS A 51 3.41 -0.95 -15.80
C CYS A 51 3.57 0.36 -15.03
N CYS A 52 4.30 1.34 -15.59
CA CYS A 52 4.45 2.62 -14.92
C CYS A 52 3.12 3.38 -14.76
N SER A 53 2.20 3.25 -15.71
CA SER A 53 0.87 3.86 -15.63
C SER A 53 0.05 3.24 -14.50
N GLY A 54 0.04 1.91 -14.39
CA GLY A 54 -0.63 1.20 -13.30
C GLY A 54 -0.01 1.50 -11.93
N ALA A 55 1.32 1.49 -11.84
CA ALA A 55 2.02 1.86 -10.60
C ALA A 55 1.74 3.31 -10.16
N LYS A 56 1.61 4.26 -11.09
CA LYS A 56 1.20 5.65 -10.81
C LYS A 56 -0.27 5.74 -10.36
N ALA A 57 -1.15 4.96 -10.98
CA ALA A 57 -2.55 4.89 -10.57
C ALA A 57 -2.66 4.39 -9.12
N LEU A 58 -1.98 3.30 -8.79
CA LEU A 58 -1.90 2.79 -7.43
C LEU A 58 -1.34 3.84 -6.47
N ALA A 59 -0.26 4.54 -6.86
CA ALA A 59 0.35 5.60 -6.05
C ALA A 59 -0.64 6.71 -5.67
N SER A 60 -1.51 7.05 -6.62
CA SER A 60 -2.49 8.13 -6.47
C SER A 60 -3.69 7.67 -5.65
N ALA A 61 -3.98 6.38 -5.64
CA ALA A 61 -5.10 5.78 -4.94
C ALA A 61 -4.79 5.52 -3.44
N VAL A 62 -3.52 5.33 -3.08
CA VAL A 62 -3.09 5.08 -1.67
C VAL A 62 -2.82 6.36 -0.88
N SER A 63 -3.84 7.20 -0.75
CA SER A 63 -3.70 8.53 -0.14
C SER A 63 -3.62 8.52 1.39
N THR A 64 -4.27 7.56 2.05
CA THR A 64 -4.29 7.43 3.52
C THR A 64 -3.26 6.41 4.03
N SER A 65 -2.93 6.47 5.32
CA SER A 65 -2.05 5.46 5.92
C SER A 65 -2.66 4.06 5.86
N GLU A 66 -3.98 3.96 5.97
CA GLU A 66 -4.74 2.71 5.90
C GLU A 66 -4.71 2.12 4.49
N ASP A 67 -4.88 2.93 3.45
CA ASP A 67 -4.74 2.48 2.06
C ASP A 67 -3.33 1.97 1.77
N LYS A 68 -2.30 2.71 2.21
CA LYS A 68 -0.91 2.30 2.01
C LYS A 68 -0.59 0.99 2.74
N LYS A 69 -1.12 0.79 3.95
CA LYS A 69 -0.99 -0.47 4.70
C LYS A 69 -1.69 -1.62 3.98
N ALA A 70 -2.92 -1.40 3.51
CA ALA A 70 -3.67 -2.41 2.75
C ALA A 70 -2.93 -2.81 1.47
N ALA A 71 -2.47 -1.84 0.69
CA ALA A 71 -1.69 -2.07 -0.52
C ALA A 71 -0.37 -2.81 -0.22
N CYS A 72 0.37 -2.40 0.82
CA CYS A 72 1.60 -3.07 1.23
C CYS A 72 1.37 -4.54 1.57
N ASN A 73 0.34 -4.84 2.37
CA ASN A 73 0.01 -6.21 2.77
C ASN A 73 -0.40 -7.06 1.55
N CYS A 74 -1.16 -6.49 0.62
CA CYS A 74 -1.49 -7.15 -0.64
C CYS A 74 -0.25 -7.47 -1.47
N ILE A 75 0.60 -6.47 -1.73
CA ILE A 75 1.84 -6.63 -2.51
C ILE A 75 2.71 -7.70 -1.86
N LYS A 76 2.90 -7.66 -0.54
CA LYS A 76 3.70 -8.64 0.21
C LYS A 76 3.19 -10.06 0.04
N SER A 77 1.87 -10.27 0.06
CA SER A 77 1.27 -11.58 -0.15
C SER A 77 1.52 -12.08 -1.58
N THR A 78 1.23 -11.24 -2.59
CA THR A 78 1.39 -11.61 -4.01
C THR A 78 2.85 -11.78 -4.42
N ALA A 79 3.75 -10.97 -3.87
CA ALA A 79 5.17 -11.00 -4.17
C ALA A 79 5.81 -12.36 -3.87
N LYS A 80 5.36 -13.04 -2.82
CA LYS A 80 5.77 -14.40 -2.49
C LYS A 80 5.33 -15.41 -3.56
N SER A 81 4.09 -15.29 -4.05
CA SER A 81 3.52 -16.21 -5.04
C SER A 81 4.21 -16.15 -6.39
N ILE A 82 4.65 -14.96 -6.83
CA ILE A 82 5.28 -14.78 -8.15
C ILE A 82 6.82 -14.81 -8.11
N LYS A 83 7.42 -15.09 -6.95
CA LYS A 83 8.87 -14.96 -6.72
C LYS A 83 9.40 -13.59 -7.20
N MET A 84 8.73 -12.54 -6.75
CA MET A 84 9.08 -11.16 -7.10
C MET A 84 10.54 -10.87 -6.76
N ASN A 85 11.25 -10.24 -7.70
CA ASN A 85 12.61 -9.79 -7.50
C ASN A 85 12.61 -8.48 -6.69
N SER A 86 13.12 -8.53 -5.46
CA SER A 86 13.15 -7.38 -4.55
C SER A 86 13.92 -6.17 -5.10
N GLN A 87 14.94 -6.38 -5.93
CA GLN A 87 15.71 -5.28 -6.54
C GLN A 87 14.86 -4.53 -7.58
N LEU A 88 14.16 -5.26 -8.45
CA LEU A 88 13.30 -4.68 -9.47
C LEU A 88 12.09 -3.97 -8.84
N ALA A 89 11.52 -4.56 -7.79
CA ALA A 89 10.44 -3.95 -7.05
C ALA A 89 10.84 -2.63 -6.37
N LYS A 90 12.04 -2.58 -5.77
CA LYS A 90 12.60 -1.34 -5.18
C LYS A 90 12.93 -0.28 -6.24
N ALA A 91 13.37 -0.70 -7.43
CA ALA A 91 13.71 0.21 -8.52
C ALA A 91 12.49 0.75 -9.26
N LEU A 92 11.34 0.07 -9.18
CA LEU A 92 10.14 0.40 -9.96
C LEU A 92 9.67 1.86 -9.76
N PRO A 93 9.51 2.39 -8.52
CA PRO A 93 9.06 3.77 -8.35
C PRO A 93 10.00 4.78 -9.01
N GLY A 94 11.32 4.64 -8.81
CA GLY A 94 12.32 5.53 -9.41
C GLY A 94 12.31 5.44 -10.94
N ASN A 95 12.29 4.23 -11.49
CA ASN A 95 12.28 4.02 -12.94
C ASN A 95 10.97 4.48 -13.62
N CYS A 96 9.89 4.60 -12.85
CA CYS A 96 8.61 5.15 -13.30
C CYS A 96 8.39 6.62 -12.94
N GLY A 97 9.33 7.28 -12.26
CA GLY A 97 9.18 8.65 -11.78
C GLY A 97 7.97 8.82 -10.85
N ILE A 98 7.83 7.93 -9.88
CA ILE A 98 6.82 7.99 -8.82
C ILE A 98 7.50 8.53 -7.56
N ASN A 99 7.03 9.68 -7.07
CA ASN A 99 7.60 10.34 -5.88
C ASN A 99 6.92 9.94 -4.57
N VAL A 100 5.79 9.23 -4.64
CA VAL A 100 5.02 8.79 -3.47
C VAL A 100 5.60 7.46 -2.96
N PRO A 101 5.76 7.27 -1.64
CA PRO A 101 6.30 6.03 -1.09
C PRO A 101 5.27 4.90 -1.18
N ILE A 102 5.18 4.24 -2.33
CA ILE A 102 4.64 2.88 -2.39
C ILE A 102 5.78 1.93 -2.04
N ASN A 103 5.63 1.18 -0.96
CA ASN A 103 6.60 0.16 -0.61
C ASN A 103 6.26 -1.14 -1.35
N VAL A 104 6.96 -1.41 -2.46
CA VAL A 104 6.73 -2.59 -3.32
C VAL A 104 7.60 -3.79 -2.90
N SER A 105 8.23 -3.75 -1.72
CA SER A 105 9.17 -4.80 -1.30
C SER A 105 8.45 -6.03 -0.68
N PRO A 106 8.80 -7.28 -1.06
CA PRO A 106 8.28 -8.48 -0.38
C PRO A 106 8.65 -8.54 1.11
N ASP A 107 9.77 -7.91 1.49
CA ASP A 107 10.26 -7.84 2.87
C ASP A 107 9.77 -6.58 3.61
N ALA A 108 8.79 -5.87 3.05
CA ALA A 108 8.25 -4.67 3.68
C ALA A 108 7.66 -4.98 5.07
N ASP A 109 8.00 -4.14 6.04
CA ASP A 109 7.27 -4.02 7.30
C ASP A 109 6.08 -3.07 7.10
N CYS A 110 4.94 -3.64 6.72
CA CYS A 110 3.73 -2.89 6.40
C CYS A 110 3.16 -2.15 7.62
N SER A 111 3.54 -2.52 8.85
CA SER A 111 3.09 -1.82 10.06
C SER A 111 3.71 -0.43 10.20
N LYS A 112 4.84 -0.18 9.54
CA LYS A 112 5.57 1.10 9.55
C LYS A 112 5.24 2.01 8.38
N VAL A 113 4.28 1.62 7.54
CA VAL A 113 3.83 2.41 6.40
C VAL A 113 2.81 3.44 6.87
N GLY A 114 3.06 4.72 6.57
CA GLY A 114 2.28 5.88 6.98
C GLY A 114 1.98 6.81 5.81
#